data_AF-A0A353NPK2-F1
#
_entry.id   AF-A0A353NPK2-F1
#
_cell.length_a   1.000
_cell.length_b   1.000
_cell.length_c   1.000
_cell.angle_alpha   90.00
_cell.angle_beta   90.00
_cell.angle_gamma   90.00
#
_symmetry.space_group_name_H-M   'P 1'
#
loop_
_entity.id
_entity.type
_entity.pdbx_description
1 polymer ?
#
loop_
_entity_poly.entity_id
_entity_poly.type
_entity_poly.pdbx_seq_one_letter_code
_entity_poly.pdbx_strand_id
1 'polypeptide(L)'
;VEGVKILDKSSDPSHNRTVVTFVGDPQGVKKAAFKAAEKAAELIDMEEHQGEHPRIGATDVIPLIPISGVTMDECVELAQELGKEIGEKLEIPVFLYEEAASRPERKNLAHVRRGQYEGLKEAISDPERNPDFGPARLHPRAGATAV
;
A
#
# COMPACT_ATOMS: atom_id res chain seq x y z
N VAL A 1 3.58 17.53 -4.77
CA VAL A 1 4.24 17.74 -3.46
C VAL A 1 5.57 18.38 -3.76
N GLU A 2 5.92 19.48 -3.09
CA GLU A 2 7.21 20.15 -3.30
C GLU A 2 8.37 19.23 -2.89
N GLY A 3 9.51 19.30 -3.58
CA GLY A 3 10.67 18.45 -3.31
C GLY A 3 10.59 17.01 -3.86
N VAL A 4 9.42 16.57 -4.34
CA VAL A 4 9.24 15.23 -4.93
C VAL A 4 9.25 15.28 -6.46
N LYS A 5 10.03 14.39 -7.07
CA LYS A 5 10.17 14.25 -8.53
C LYS A 5 9.69 12.87 -8.98
N ILE A 6 8.78 12.84 -9.95
CA ILE A 6 8.43 11.60 -10.66
C ILE A 6 9.59 11.23 -11.60
N LEU A 7 10.04 9.98 -11.51
CA LEU A 7 11.07 9.41 -12.36
C LEU A 7 10.49 8.59 -13.49
N ASP A 8 9.46 7.79 -13.19
CA ASP A 8 8.84 6.91 -14.17
C ASP A 8 7.34 6.69 -13.88
N LYS A 9 6.62 6.35 -14.95
CA LYS A 9 5.25 5.84 -14.88
C LYS A 9 5.10 4.79 -15.97
N SER A 10 4.82 3.56 -15.56
CA SER A 10 4.58 2.43 -16.45
C SER A 10 3.18 1.85 -16.22
N SER A 11 2.42 1.69 -17.29
CA SER A 11 1.06 1.14 -17.27
C SER A 11 0.99 -0.10 -18.15
N ASP A 12 0.38 -1.16 -17.62
CA ASP A 12 0.18 -2.42 -18.32
C ASP A 12 -1.32 -2.73 -18.39
N PRO A 13 -1.93 -2.76 -19.60
CA PRO A 13 -3.35 -3.03 -19.77
C PRO A 13 -3.77 -4.45 -19.35
N SER A 14 -2.94 -5.47 -19.55
CA SER A 14 -3.26 -6.85 -19.18
C SER A 14 -3.25 -7.02 -17.66
N HIS A 15 -2.26 -6.43 -17.00
CA HIS A 15 -2.22 -6.36 -15.53
C HIS A 15 -3.27 -5.42 -14.95
N ASN A 16 -3.86 -4.54 -15.76
CA ASN A 16 -4.70 -3.41 -15.37
C ASN A 16 -4.12 -2.65 -14.17
N ARG A 17 -2.82 -2.31 -14.27
CA ARG A 17 -2.04 -1.73 -13.19
C ARG A 17 -1.10 -0.65 -13.72
N THR A 18 -0.88 0.37 -12.91
CA THR A 18 0.15 1.38 -13.13
C THR A 18 1.14 1.38 -11.97
N VAL A 19 2.43 1.43 -12.29
CA VAL A 19 3.52 1.68 -11.33
C VAL A 19 3.99 3.11 -11.53
N VAL A 20 4.09 3.86 -10.44
CA VAL A 20 4.63 5.23 -10.44
C VAL A 20 5.87 5.23 -9.54
N THR A 21 7.00 5.65 -10.10
CA THR A 21 8.26 5.76 -9.37
C THR A 21 8.59 7.23 -9.17
N PHE A 22 8.84 7.64 -7.93
CA PHE A 22 9.22 8.99 -7.58
C PHE A 22 10.25 9.00 -6.46
N VAL A 23 10.98 10.11 -6.35
CA VAL A 23 12.04 10.31 -5.35
C VAL A 23 11.93 11.69 -4.71
N GLY A 24 12.45 11.83 -3.51
CA GLY A 24 12.46 13.05 -2.72
C GLY A 24 13.08 12.80 -1.35
N ASP A 25 13.03 13.80 -0.47
CA ASP A 25 13.35 13.61 0.94
C ASP A 25 12.30 12.69 1.63
N PRO A 26 12.63 12.06 2.77
CA PRO A 26 11.75 11.11 3.45
C PRO A 26 10.31 11.63 3.69
N GLN A 27 10.16 12.84 4.20
CA GLN A 27 8.84 13.38 4.51
C GLN A 27 8.09 13.81 3.24
N GLY A 28 8.81 14.31 2.23
CA GLY A 28 8.29 14.55 0.89
C GLY A 28 7.70 13.29 0.25
N VAL A 29 8.44 12.19 0.23
CA VAL A 29 7.98 10.94 -0.39
C VAL A 29 6.81 10.33 0.37
N LYS A 30 6.81 10.34 1.71
CA LYS A 30 5.66 9.91 2.52
C LYS A 30 4.41 10.71 2.18
N LYS A 31 4.52 12.04 2.14
CA LYS A 31 3.40 12.94 1.81
C LYS A 31 2.89 12.72 0.39
N ALA A 32 3.77 12.45 -0.56
CA ALA A 32 3.38 12.12 -1.94
C ALA A 32 2.67 10.78 -2.02
N ALA A 33 3.18 9.75 -1.34
CA ALA A 33 2.55 8.43 -1.27
C ALA A 33 1.16 8.48 -0.64
N PHE A 34 1.00 9.17 0.50
CA PHE A 34 -0.30 9.37 1.14
C PHE A 34 -1.30 10.04 0.19
N LYS A 35 -0.92 11.15 -0.45
CA LYS A 35 -1.79 11.86 -1.40
C LYS A 35 -2.13 11.04 -2.64
N ALA A 36 -1.21 10.19 -3.08
CA ALA A 36 -1.48 9.27 -4.18
C ALA A 36 -2.50 8.20 -3.77
N ALA A 37 -2.37 7.64 -2.55
CA ALA A 37 -3.32 6.67 -2.01
C ALA A 37 -4.72 7.29 -1.79
N GLU A 38 -4.77 8.49 -1.22
CA GLU A 38 -6.00 9.29 -1.07
C GLU A 38 -6.67 9.50 -2.43
N LYS A 39 -5.92 9.96 -3.43
CA LYS A 39 -6.48 10.21 -4.76
C LYS A 39 -6.92 8.92 -5.47
N ALA A 40 -6.18 7.82 -5.29
CA ALA A 40 -6.56 6.52 -5.83
C ALA A 40 -7.87 6.02 -5.20
N ALA A 41 -8.05 6.17 -3.89
CA ALA A 41 -9.27 5.78 -3.18
C ALA A 41 -10.51 6.59 -3.62
N GLU A 42 -10.34 7.83 -4.07
CA GLU A 42 -11.42 8.63 -4.66
C GLU A 42 -11.83 8.16 -6.06
N LEU A 43 -10.85 7.76 -6.87
CA LEU A 43 -11.00 7.57 -8.31
C LEU A 43 -11.23 6.12 -8.74
N ILE A 44 -10.72 5.15 -7.97
CA ILE A 44 -10.69 3.74 -8.35
C ILE A 44 -11.71 2.98 -7.52
N ASP A 45 -12.55 2.21 -8.21
CA ASP A 45 -13.47 1.27 -7.59
C ASP A 45 -12.94 -0.15 -7.73
N MET A 46 -12.56 -0.77 -6.62
CA MET A 46 -12.08 -2.15 -6.58
C MET A 46 -13.18 -3.17 -6.80
N GLU A 47 -14.46 -2.82 -6.60
CA GLU A 47 -15.57 -3.72 -6.97
C GLU A 47 -15.70 -3.89 -8.48
N GLU A 48 -15.21 -2.92 -9.26
CA GLU A 48 -15.21 -2.95 -10.73
C GLU A 48 -13.83 -3.32 -11.32
N HIS A 49 -12.78 -3.35 -10.49
CA HIS A 49 -11.42 -3.61 -10.95
C HIS A 49 -11.15 -5.11 -11.17
N GLN A 50 -10.72 -5.43 -12.40
CA GLN A 50 -10.21 -6.75 -12.77
C GLN A 50 -8.91 -6.61 -13.57
N GLY A 51 -7.96 -7.51 -13.34
CA GLY A 51 -6.69 -7.56 -14.06
C GLY A 51 -5.95 -8.85 -13.76
N GLU A 52 -4.99 -9.22 -14.60
CA GLU A 52 -4.23 -10.48 -14.45
C GLU A 52 -3.26 -10.44 -13.26
N HIS A 53 -2.87 -9.25 -12.79
CA HIS A 53 -1.93 -9.09 -11.70
C HIS A 53 -2.64 -9.18 -10.33
N PRO A 54 -2.12 -9.99 -9.37
CA PRO A 54 -2.68 -10.05 -8.03
C PRO A 54 -2.70 -8.68 -7.35
N ARG A 55 -3.85 -8.33 -6.75
CA ARG A 55 -4.07 -7.03 -6.11
C ARG A 55 -4.99 -7.14 -4.89
N ILE A 56 -4.82 -6.25 -3.92
CA ILE A 56 -5.72 -6.15 -2.75
C ILE A 56 -6.37 -4.77 -2.58
N GLY A 57 -5.99 -3.77 -3.38
CA GLY A 57 -6.62 -2.46 -3.31
C GLY A 57 -6.23 -1.50 -4.42
N ALA A 58 -6.90 -0.34 -4.44
CA ALA A 58 -6.73 0.73 -5.40
C ALA A 58 -5.29 1.27 -5.39
N THR A 59 -4.71 1.37 -4.20
CA THR A 59 -3.26 1.43 -4.00
C THR A 59 -2.82 0.14 -3.35
N ASP A 60 -2.30 -0.75 -4.18
CA ASP A 60 -2.03 -2.13 -3.83
C ASP A 60 -0.76 -2.29 -2.98
N VAL A 61 0.34 -1.61 -3.33
CA VAL A 61 1.58 -1.60 -2.53
C VAL A 61 2.33 -0.27 -2.65
N ILE A 62 2.94 0.16 -1.55
CA ILE A 62 3.79 1.36 -1.47
C ILE A 62 5.12 0.99 -0.78
N PRO A 63 6.14 0.51 -1.52
CA PRO A 63 7.46 0.32 -0.94
C PRO A 63 8.19 1.66 -0.73
N LEU A 64 8.96 1.75 0.36
CA LEU A 64 9.91 2.84 0.62
C LEU A 64 11.33 2.30 0.58
N ILE A 65 12.13 2.75 -0.38
CA ILE A 65 13.46 2.21 -0.66
C ILE A 65 14.53 3.29 -0.36
N PRO A 66 15.55 2.99 0.48
CA PRO A 66 16.65 3.91 0.70
C PRO A 66 17.52 4.03 -0.56
N ILE A 67 17.86 5.26 -0.97
CA ILE A 67 18.75 5.54 -2.11
C ILE A 67 20.09 6.10 -1.66
N SER A 68 20.09 7.23 -0.96
CA SER A 68 21.31 7.89 -0.49
C SER A 68 21.02 8.72 0.75
N GLY A 69 21.89 8.61 1.76
CA GLY A 69 21.76 9.37 3.00
C GLY A 69 20.55 8.99 3.87
N VAL A 70 19.95 7.82 3.63
CA VAL A 70 18.81 7.27 4.39
C VAL A 70 19.08 5.78 4.60
N THR A 71 18.81 5.29 5.80
CA THR A 71 18.96 3.89 6.19
C THR A 71 17.69 3.08 5.94
N MET A 72 17.79 1.75 6.00
CA MET A 72 16.61 0.89 5.95
C MET A 72 15.69 1.11 7.15
N ASP A 73 16.25 1.26 8.35
CA ASP A 73 15.49 1.50 9.58
C ASP A 73 14.64 2.78 9.47
N GLU A 74 15.20 3.87 8.93
CA GLU A 74 14.44 5.10 8.66
C GLU A 74 13.31 4.88 7.64
N CYS A 75 13.49 4.00 6.66
CA CYS A 75 12.42 3.65 5.71
C CYS A 75 11.32 2.81 6.38
N VAL A 76 11.68 1.93 7.32
CA VAL A 76 10.73 1.14 8.11
C VAL A 76 9.90 2.05 9.02
N GLU A 77 10.53 3.00 9.72
CA GLU A 77 9.82 4.01 10.51
C GLU A 77 8.86 4.82 9.63
N LEU A 78 9.31 5.23 8.45
CA LEU A 78 8.49 5.98 7.50
C LEU A 78 7.30 5.15 6.96
N ALA A 79 7.50 3.85 6.74
CA ALA A 79 6.44 2.91 6.34
C ALA A 79 5.38 2.75 7.43
N GLN A 80 5.80 2.65 8.69
CA GLN A 80 4.90 2.59 9.85
C GLN A 80 4.10 3.88 9.99
N GLU A 81 4.74 5.05 9.88
CA GLU A 81 4.06 6.34 9.91
C GLU A 81 3.04 6.48 8.78
N LEU A 82 3.44 6.13 7.55
CA LEU A 82 2.57 6.19 6.38
C LEU A 82 1.38 5.25 6.52
N GLY A 83 1.63 3.99 6.91
CA GLY A 83 0.59 2.99 7.06
C GLY A 83 -0.43 3.36 8.14
N LYS A 84 0.05 3.91 9.27
CA LYS A 84 -0.82 4.46 10.31
C LYS A 84 -1.67 5.62 9.77
N GLU A 85 -1.07 6.56 9.06
CA GLU A 85 -1.77 7.73 8.52
C GLU A 85 -2.83 7.33 7.48
N ILE A 86 -2.54 6.38 6.60
CA ILE A 86 -3.51 5.80 5.64
C ILE A 86 -4.65 5.13 6.40
N GLY A 87 -4.34 4.28 7.37
CA GLY A 87 -5.33 3.55 8.15
C GLY A 87 -6.28 4.45 8.94
N GLU A 88 -5.74 5.50 9.56
CA GLU A 88 -6.52 6.45 10.38
C GLU A 88 -7.34 7.43 9.53
N LYS A 89 -6.77 7.99 8.46
CA LYS A 89 -7.41 9.08 7.70
C LYS A 89 -8.28 8.60 6.54
N LEU A 90 -7.91 7.49 5.91
CA LEU A 90 -8.60 6.97 4.73
C LEU A 90 -9.48 5.75 5.07
N GLU A 91 -9.44 5.27 6.32
CA GLU A 91 -10.12 4.03 6.75
C GLU A 91 -9.78 2.81 5.88
N ILE A 92 -8.57 2.77 5.32
CA ILE A 92 -8.06 1.66 4.51
C ILE A 92 -7.24 0.74 5.42
N PRO A 93 -7.54 -0.57 5.51
CA PRO A 93 -6.67 -1.50 6.23
C PRO A 93 -5.28 -1.56 5.60
N VAL A 94 -4.25 -1.44 6.43
CA VAL A 94 -2.85 -1.45 5.99
C VAL A 94 -2.10 -2.65 6.56
N PHE A 95 -1.29 -3.27 5.70
CA PHE A 95 -0.39 -4.37 6.06
C PHE A 95 1.06 -3.94 5.84
N LEU A 96 1.88 -4.01 6.87
CA LEU A 96 3.31 -3.82 6.74
C LEU A 96 3.96 -5.10 6.20
N TYR A 97 4.89 -4.99 5.25
CA TYR A 97 5.51 -6.13 4.59
C TYR A 97 7.03 -6.02 4.47
N GLU A 98 7.70 -7.11 4.05
CA GLU A 98 9.16 -7.22 3.96
C GLU A 98 9.87 -6.74 5.25
N GLU A 99 10.81 -5.80 5.16
CA GLU A 99 11.58 -5.27 6.30
C GLU A 99 10.71 -4.52 7.31
N ALA A 100 9.55 -4.00 6.89
CA ALA A 100 8.59 -3.34 7.79
C ALA A 100 7.61 -4.32 8.45
N ALA A 101 7.63 -5.61 8.06
CA ALA A 101 6.66 -6.59 8.51
C ALA A 101 6.62 -6.73 10.04
N SER A 102 5.44 -6.52 10.61
CA SER A 102 5.18 -6.73 12.05
C SER A 102 5.13 -8.21 12.44
N ARG A 103 4.94 -9.09 11.46
CA ARG A 103 4.77 -10.54 11.63
C ARG A 103 5.63 -11.29 10.60
N PRO A 104 6.30 -12.39 10.98
CA PRO A 104 7.22 -13.11 10.10
C PRO A 104 6.62 -13.51 8.74
N GLU A 105 5.35 -13.93 8.73
CA GLU A 105 4.62 -14.34 7.54
C GLU A 105 4.34 -13.20 6.56
N ARG A 106 4.35 -11.94 7.02
CA ARG A 106 4.12 -10.75 6.17
C ARG A 106 5.37 -10.29 5.46
N LYS A 107 6.54 -10.87 5.76
CA LYS A 107 7.75 -10.61 4.98
C LYS A 107 7.49 -10.89 3.50
N ASN A 108 6.80 -11.99 3.19
CA ASN A 108 6.40 -12.29 1.81
C ASN A 108 5.10 -11.57 1.42
N LEU A 109 5.17 -10.63 0.49
CA LEU A 109 4.01 -9.91 -0.06
C LEU A 109 2.91 -10.84 -0.61
N ALA A 110 3.28 -11.99 -1.19
CA ALA A 110 2.29 -12.95 -1.70
C ALA A 110 1.42 -13.53 -0.57
N HIS A 111 1.96 -13.63 0.65
CA HIS A 111 1.18 -14.06 1.81
C HIS A 111 0.18 -12.99 2.24
N VAL A 112 0.58 -11.71 2.25
CA VAL A 112 -0.31 -10.57 2.49
C VAL A 112 -1.45 -10.56 1.48
N ARG A 113 -1.12 -10.77 0.19
CA ARG A 113 -2.08 -10.79 -0.93
C ARG A 113 -2.82 -12.11 -1.13
N ARG A 114 -2.71 -13.05 -0.20
CA ARG A 114 -3.33 -14.38 -0.36
C ARG A 114 -4.85 -14.23 -0.49
N GLY A 115 -5.39 -14.72 -1.61
CA GLY A 115 -6.81 -14.58 -1.94
C GLY A 115 -7.17 -13.29 -2.68
N GLN A 116 -6.20 -12.40 -2.93
CA GLN A 116 -6.40 -11.11 -3.60
C GLN A 116 -7.47 -10.25 -2.91
N TYR A 117 -8.11 -9.33 -3.63
CA TYR A 117 -9.18 -8.47 -3.11
C TYR A 117 -10.35 -9.29 -2.57
N GLU A 118 -10.87 -10.23 -3.36
CA GLU A 118 -12.07 -11.01 -3.03
C GLU A 118 -11.87 -11.88 -1.79
N GLY A 119 -10.79 -12.66 -1.75
CA GLY A 119 -10.49 -13.53 -0.62
C GLY A 119 -10.06 -12.77 0.63
N LEU A 120 -9.46 -11.58 0.50
CA LEU A 120 -9.16 -10.73 1.64
C LEU A 120 -10.43 -10.12 2.24
N LYS A 121 -11.45 -9.80 1.42
CA LYS A 121 -12.74 -9.28 1.87
C LYS A 121 -13.41 -10.22 2.88
N GLU A 122 -13.29 -11.52 2.65
CA GLU A 122 -13.83 -12.57 3.53
C GLU A 122 -12.92 -12.84 4.73
N ALA A 123 -11.59 -12.88 4.51
CA ALA A 123 -10.65 -13.34 5.52
C ALA A 123 -10.18 -12.25 6.50
N ILE A 124 -10.34 -10.95 6.19
CA ILE A 124 -9.74 -9.86 6.97
C ILE A 124 -10.24 -9.76 8.42
N SER A 125 -11.42 -10.31 8.71
CA SER A 125 -11.94 -10.40 10.08
C SER A 125 -11.27 -11.49 10.93
N ASP A 126 -10.53 -12.41 10.31
CA ASP A 126 -9.78 -13.43 11.03
C ASP A 126 -8.61 -12.76 11.77
N PRO A 127 -8.40 -13.04 13.07
CA PRO A 127 -7.30 -12.42 13.84
C PRO A 127 -5.91 -12.62 13.22
N GLU A 128 -5.70 -13.72 12.49
CA GLU A 128 -4.45 -13.99 11.77
C GLU A 128 -4.26 -13.08 10.54
N ARG A 129 -5.35 -12.54 10.01
CA ARG A 129 -5.41 -11.68 8.81
C ARG A 129 -5.71 -10.21 9.14
N ASN A 130 -5.85 -9.84 10.41
CA ASN A 130 -6.05 -8.44 10.81
C ASN A 130 -4.94 -7.52 10.28
N PRO A 131 -5.26 -6.30 9.82
CA PRO A 131 -4.25 -5.35 9.39
C PRO A 131 -3.37 -4.86 10.55
N ASP A 132 -2.23 -4.25 10.22
CA ASP A 132 -1.37 -3.55 11.18
C ASP A 132 -1.99 -2.22 11.62
N PHE A 133 -2.60 -1.52 10.68
CA PHE A 133 -3.27 -0.24 10.91
C PHE A 133 -4.61 -0.16 10.19
N GLY A 134 -5.47 0.74 10.66
CA GLY A 134 -6.81 0.90 10.13
C GLY A 134 -7.77 -0.20 10.59
N PRO A 135 -9.00 -0.21 10.06
CA PRO A 135 -10.05 -1.10 10.54
C PRO A 135 -9.87 -2.53 10.00
N ALA A 136 -10.27 -3.55 10.77
CA ALA A 136 -10.26 -4.97 10.35
C ALA A 136 -11.40 -5.31 9.37
N ARG A 137 -11.58 -4.48 8.34
CA ARG A 137 -12.52 -4.62 7.22
C ARG A 137 -11.94 -3.92 6.01
N LEU A 138 -12.22 -4.40 4.80
CA LEU A 138 -11.82 -3.68 3.60
C LEU A 138 -12.50 -2.31 3.50
N HIS A 139 -11.79 -1.35 2.91
CA HIS A 139 -12.42 -0.11 2.48
C HIS A 139 -13.44 -0.43 1.38
N PRO A 140 -14.68 0.09 1.43
CA PRO A 140 -15.78 -0.34 0.56
C PRO A 140 -15.48 -0.28 -0.94
N ARG A 141 -14.60 0.62 -1.36
CA ARG A 141 -14.21 0.80 -2.77
C ARG A 141 -12.72 0.68 -3.02
N ALA A 142 -11.88 0.84 -2.00
CA ALA A 142 -10.43 0.98 -2.18
C ALA A 142 -9.66 -0.28 -1.77
N GLY A 143 -10.31 -1.24 -1.10
CA GLY A 143 -9.66 -2.45 -0.62
C GLY A 143 -8.69 -2.19 0.53
N ALA A 144 -7.49 -2.76 0.40
CA ALA A 144 -6.41 -2.71 1.38
C ALA A 144 -5.10 -2.24 0.72
N THR A 145 -4.15 -1.80 1.52
CA THR A 145 -2.82 -1.38 1.05
C THR A 145 -1.72 -2.11 1.78
N ALA A 146 -0.70 -2.58 1.06
CA ALA A 146 0.55 -3.02 1.66
C ALA A 146 1.57 -1.87 1.66
N VAL A 147 2.29 -1.64 2.76
CA VAL A 147 3.32 -0.59 2.88
C VAL A 147 4.63 -1.18 3.37
#